data_AF-A0A6B0WI33-F1
#
_entry.id   AF-A0A6B0WI33-F1
#
_cell.length_a   1.000
_cell.length_b   1.000
_cell.length_c   1.000
_cell.angle_alpha   90.00
_cell.angle_beta   90.00
_cell.angle_gamma   90.00
#
_symmetry.space_group_name_H-M   'P 1'
#
loop_
_entity.id
_entity.type
_entity.pdbx_description
1 polymer ?
#
loop_
_entity_poly.entity_id
_entity_poly.type
_entity_poly.pdbx_seq_one_letter_code
_entity_poly.pdbx_strand_id
1 'polypeptide(L)'
;MLETGSAWRRWDLHVHTPGTALNDQFGSWDEYLDAIEGQEEVRAIGVTDYFSITNYSRLKREKEAGRLPGIDLLVPNIEFRIAPPSDNARAVNIHLLVCPDEPDHEA
;
A
#
# COMPACT_ATOMS: atom_id res chain seq x y z
N MET A 1 -0.59 23.89 -25.42
CA MET A 1 0.01 22.67 -25.99
C MET A 1 0.15 21.71 -24.82
N LEU A 2 -0.41 20.50 -24.87
CA LEU A 2 -0.13 19.49 -23.85
C LEU A 2 1.30 19.01 -24.12
N GLU A 3 2.24 19.33 -23.23
CA GLU A 3 3.67 19.07 -23.44
C GLU A 3 4.03 17.58 -23.33
N THR A 4 3.10 16.75 -22.85
CA THR A 4 3.25 15.30 -22.74
C THR A 4 1.93 14.59 -23.03
N GLY A 5 2.03 13.41 -23.66
CA GLY A 5 0.90 12.51 -23.92
C GLY A 5 0.66 11.54 -22.77
N SER A 6 -0.05 10.44 -23.04
CA SER A 6 -0.25 9.37 -22.06
C SER A 6 1.09 8.79 -21.61
N ALA A 7 1.32 8.77 -20.29
CA ALA A 7 2.49 8.16 -19.68
C ALA A 7 2.11 6.86 -18.97
N TRP A 8 2.90 5.81 -19.18
CA TRP A 8 2.79 4.57 -18.44
C TRP A 8 3.50 4.72 -17.09
N ARG A 9 2.86 4.28 -16.01
CA ARG A 9 3.41 4.30 -14.65
C ARG A 9 3.30 2.91 -14.06
N ARG A 10 4.26 2.49 -13.24
CA ARG A 10 4.17 1.22 -12.51
C ARG A 10 3.35 1.41 -11.23
N TRP A 11 2.49 0.44 -10.96
CA TRP A 11 1.62 0.41 -9.78
C TRP A 11 1.93 -0.88 -9.04
N ASP A 12 2.19 -0.78 -7.74
CA ASP A 12 2.33 -1.93 -6.85
C ASP A 12 1.20 -1.90 -5.82
N LEU A 13 0.15 -2.68 -6.07
CA LEU A 13 -1.05 -2.66 -5.24
C LEU A 13 -1.02 -3.69 -4.10
N HIS A 14 0.10 -4.38 -3.89
CA HIS A 14 0.21 -5.43 -2.87
C HIS A 14 1.51 -5.28 -2.07
N VAL A 15 1.56 -4.26 -1.20
CA VAL A 15 2.71 -3.99 -0.34
C VAL A 15 2.30 -3.99 1.12
N HIS A 16 2.95 -4.81 1.95
CA HIS A 16 2.82 -4.74 3.40
C HIS A 16 3.74 -3.65 3.99
N THR A 17 3.42 -3.20 5.21
CA THR A 17 4.23 -2.19 5.92
C THR A 17 4.77 -2.72 7.26
N PRO A 18 5.75 -2.03 7.88
CA PRO A 18 6.24 -2.42 9.19
C PRO A 18 5.12 -2.38 10.23
N GLY A 19 4.97 -3.45 11.00
CA GLY A 19 3.87 -3.62 11.95
C GLY A 19 2.62 -4.29 11.38
N THR A 20 2.66 -4.82 10.15
CA THR A 20 1.56 -5.66 9.62
C THR A 20 1.31 -6.88 10.51
N ALA A 21 0.06 -7.32 10.64
CA ALA A 21 -0.31 -8.33 11.64
C ALA A 21 0.28 -9.73 11.37
N LEU A 22 0.68 -10.02 10.13
CA LEU A 22 1.22 -11.33 9.74
C LEU A 22 2.42 -11.16 8.81
N ASN A 23 3.46 -11.95 9.06
CA ASN A 23 4.73 -11.94 8.32
C ASN A 23 5.43 -10.56 8.32
N ASP A 24 5.34 -9.82 9.43
CA ASP A 24 6.13 -8.61 9.62
C ASP A 24 7.62 -8.96 9.71
N GLN A 25 8.38 -8.54 8.71
CA GLN A 25 9.82 -8.79 8.56
C GLN A 25 10.55 -7.50 8.20
N PHE A 26 9.92 -6.36 8.45
CA PHE A 26 10.50 -5.07 8.14
C PHE A 26 11.39 -4.58 9.29
N GLY A 27 12.32 -3.69 8.93
CA GLY A 27 13.13 -2.95 9.90
C GLY A 27 12.37 -1.75 10.46
N SER A 28 13.06 -0.63 10.56
CA SER A 28 12.46 0.63 10.99
C SER A 28 11.55 1.24 9.91
N TRP A 29 10.68 2.15 10.34
CA TRP A 29 9.85 2.92 9.41
C TRP A 29 10.67 3.87 8.53
N ASP A 30 11.75 4.46 9.04
CA ASP A 30 12.61 5.34 8.23
C ASP A 30 13.28 4.55 7.11
N GLU A 31 13.84 3.37 7.41
CA GLU A 31 14.42 2.47 6.39
C GLU A 31 13.38 2.05 5.34
N TYR A 32 12.15 1.78 5.76
CA TYR A 32 11.05 1.42 4.86
C TYR A 32 10.66 2.59 3.94
N LEU A 33 10.52 3.80 4.49
CA LEU A 33 10.22 5.00 3.71
C LEU A 33 11.34 5.33 2.73
N ASP A 34 12.59 5.30 3.17
CA ASP A 34 13.77 5.52 2.33
C ASP A 34 13.81 4.52 1.17
N ALA A 35 13.48 3.25 1.44
CA ALA A 35 13.43 2.21 0.41
C ALA A 35 12.33 2.47 -0.64
N ILE A 36 11.17 2.99 -0.24
CA ILE A 36 10.11 3.39 -1.20
C ILE A 36 10.56 4.62 -1.99
N GLU A 37 11.17 5.61 -1.34
CA GLU A 37 11.63 6.84 -2.00
C GLU A 37 12.75 6.58 -3.02
N GLY A 38 13.55 5.54 -2.81
CA GLY A 38 14.53 5.06 -3.77
C GLY A 38 13.94 4.38 -5.03
N GLN A 39 12.62 4.13 -5.09
CA GLN A 39 11.98 3.54 -6.26
C GLN A 39 11.55 4.63 -7.25
N GLU A 40 12.16 4.65 -8.44
CA GLU A 40 11.88 5.69 -9.44
C GLU A 40 10.66 5.37 -10.33
N GLU A 41 10.31 4.09 -10.48
CA GLU A 41 9.32 3.64 -11.48
C GLU A 41 7.91 3.48 -10.91
N VAL A 42 7.78 3.19 -9.61
CA VAL A 42 6.50 2.96 -8.94
C VAL A 42 5.89 4.31 -8.58
N ARG A 43 4.65 4.54 -9.04
CA ARG A 43 3.92 5.79 -8.78
C ARG A 43 2.65 5.58 -7.98
N ALA A 44 2.18 4.35 -7.82
CA ALA A 44 1.02 4.06 -6.99
C ALA A 44 1.32 2.85 -6.09
N ILE A 45 0.95 2.95 -4.82
CA ILE A 45 1.13 1.90 -3.82
C ILE A 45 -0.20 1.55 -3.18
N GLY A 46 -0.52 0.25 -3.14
CA GLY A 46 -1.58 -0.31 -2.33
C GLY A 46 -1.02 -0.81 -1.00
N VAL A 47 -1.38 -0.14 0.09
CA VAL A 47 -0.95 -0.54 1.44
C VAL A 47 -1.86 -1.67 1.89
N THR A 48 -1.33 -2.88 1.95
CA THR A 48 -2.07 -4.16 1.91
C THR A 48 -1.96 -4.93 3.23
N ASP A 49 -2.09 -4.23 4.35
CA ASP A 49 -1.88 -4.89 5.66
C ASP A 49 -3.03 -5.80 6.06
N TYR A 50 -2.69 -6.81 6.86
CA TYR A 50 -3.64 -7.79 7.33
C TYR A 50 -4.67 -7.15 8.27
N PHE A 51 -5.95 -7.19 7.87
CA PHE A 51 -7.10 -6.74 8.66
C PHE A 51 -7.06 -5.29 9.18
N SER A 52 -6.20 -4.42 8.62
CA SER A 52 -5.99 -3.08 9.15
C SER A 52 -5.58 -2.07 8.08
N ILE A 53 -6.05 -0.84 8.25
CA ILE A 53 -5.59 0.33 7.48
C ILE A 53 -4.77 1.30 8.34
N THR A 54 -4.47 0.98 9.59
CA THR A 54 -3.74 1.88 10.50
C THR A 54 -2.42 2.38 9.91
N ASN A 55 -1.70 1.49 9.24
CA ASN A 55 -0.42 1.84 8.62
C ASN A 55 -0.59 2.56 7.28
N TYR A 56 -1.70 2.34 6.56
CA TYR A 56 -2.09 3.20 5.44
C TYR A 56 -2.27 4.66 5.94
N SER A 57 -3.03 4.86 7.02
CA SER A 57 -3.22 6.18 7.62
C SER A 57 -1.91 6.83 8.06
N ARG A 58 -0.98 6.02 8.58
CA ARG A 58 0.38 6.50 8.89
C ARG A 58 1.11 6.94 7.62
N LEU A 59 1.19 6.08 6.61
CA LEU A 59 1.91 6.35 5.37
C LEU A 59 1.35 7.59 4.64
N LYS A 60 0.02 7.77 4.71
CA LYS A 60 -0.65 8.99 4.24
C LYS A 60 -0.18 10.24 4.98
N ARG A 61 -0.09 10.21 6.32
CA ARG A 61 0.46 11.33 7.11
C ARG A 61 1.92 11.63 6.77
N GLU A 62 2.76 10.61 6.56
CA GLU A 62 4.15 10.80 6.11
C GLU A 62 4.19 11.51 4.75
N LYS A 63 3.31 11.08 3.83
CA LYS A 63 3.17 11.71 2.51
C LYS A 63 2.72 13.17 2.60
N GLU A 64 1.73 13.46 3.44
CA GLU A 64 1.26 14.82 3.72
C GLU A 64 2.35 15.70 4.37
N ALA A 65 3.24 15.08 5.16
CA ALA A 65 4.42 15.73 5.73
C ALA A 65 5.58 15.92 4.73
N GLY A 66 5.42 15.48 3.48
CA GLY A 66 6.38 15.69 2.39
C GLY A 66 7.29 14.51 2.06
N ARG A 67 7.11 13.35 2.71
CA ARG A 67 7.75 12.10 2.31
C ARG A 67 7.07 11.51 1.07
N LEU A 68 7.67 10.48 0.48
CA LEU A 68 7.14 9.77 -0.68
C LEU A 68 6.82 10.68 -1.89
N PRO A 69 7.71 11.63 -2.27
CA PRO A 69 7.46 12.56 -3.38
C PRO A 69 7.32 11.84 -4.73
N GLY A 70 7.88 10.62 -4.82
CA GLY A 70 7.78 9.74 -5.97
C GLY A 70 6.47 8.97 -6.09
N ILE A 71 5.61 8.99 -5.08
CA ILE A 71 4.35 8.25 -5.09
C ILE A 71 3.22 9.22 -5.40
N ASP A 72 2.49 9.02 -6.49
CA ASP A 72 1.36 9.85 -6.88
C ASP A 72 0.07 9.44 -6.13
N LEU A 73 -0.07 8.15 -5.82
CA LEU A 73 -1.30 7.59 -5.25
C LEU A 73 -1.00 6.56 -4.15
N LEU A 74 -1.68 6.69 -3.02
CA LEU A 74 -1.76 5.66 -1.99
C LEU A 74 -3.19 5.10 -1.97
N VAL A 75 -3.30 3.78 -2.05
CA VAL A 75 -4.58 3.06 -2.01
C VAL A 75 -4.67 2.26 -0.73
N PRO A 76 -5.71 2.43 0.10
CA PRO A 76 -5.98 1.53 1.21
C PRO A 76 -6.42 0.17 0.67
N ASN A 77 -5.67 -0.88 1.02
CA ASN A 77 -5.95 -2.26 0.63
C ASN A 77 -5.96 -3.14 1.89
N ILE A 78 -7.05 -3.84 2.17
CA ILE A 78 -7.13 -4.71 3.35
C ILE A 78 -6.99 -6.16 2.91
N GLU A 79 -5.98 -6.86 3.42
CA GLU A 79 -5.82 -8.30 3.17
C GLU A 79 -6.52 -9.12 4.26
N PHE A 80 -7.42 -10.00 3.82
CA PHE A 80 -8.12 -10.97 4.65
C PHE A 80 -7.66 -12.37 4.31
N ARG A 81 -7.27 -13.16 5.32
CA ARG A 81 -7.02 -14.59 5.14
C ARG A 81 -8.26 -15.40 5.44
N ILE A 82 -8.72 -16.19 4.48
CA ILE A 82 -9.93 -17.03 4.63
C ILE A 82 -9.57 -18.39 5.22
N ALA A 83 -10.48 -18.91 6.06
CA ALA A 83 -10.50 -20.30 6.51
C ALA A 83 -11.82 -21.00 6.09
N PRO A 84 -11.80 -22.31 5.75
CA PRO A 84 -10.63 -23.18 5.66
C PRO A 84 -9.74 -22.84 4.45
N PRO A 85 -8.45 -23.23 4.45
CA PRO A 85 -7.61 -23.12 3.27
C PRO A 85 -8.13 -24.03 2.15
N SER A 86 -7.64 -23.81 0.93
CA SER A 86 -7.91 -24.69 -0.21
C SER A 86 -7.47 -26.14 0.03
N ASP A 87 -7.95 -27.07 -0.80
CA ASP A 87 -7.69 -28.52 -0.70
C ASP A 87 -6.19 -28.90 -0.63
N ASN A 88 -5.30 -28.02 -1.09
CA ASN A 88 -3.84 -28.18 -1.04
C ASN A 88 -3.18 -27.45 0.14
N ALA A 89 -3.94 -27.10 1.19
CA ALA A 89 -3.51 -26.28 2.33
C ALA A 89 -2.94 -24.90 1.94
N ARG A 90 -3.22 -24.41 0.73
CA ARG A 90 -2.81 -23.06 0.32
C ARG A 90 -3.78 -22.04 0.90
N ALA A 91 -3.21 -21.01 1.52
CA ALA A 91 -3.96 -19.86 1.97
C ALA A 91 -4.66 -19.19 0.79
N VAL A 92 -5.89 -18.75 1.03
CA VAL A 92 -6.66 -17.91 0.12
C VAL A 92 -6.80 -16.55 0.80
N ASN A 93 -6.38 -15.50 0.11
CA ASN A 93 -6.52 -14.14 0.60
C ASN A 93 -7.51 -13.36 -0.27
N ILE A 94 -8.32 -12.52 0.35
CA ILE A 94 -9.17 -11.53 -0.31
C ILE A 94 -8.58 -10.15 -0.04
N HIS A 95 -8.58 -9.32 -1.09
CA HIS A 95 -8.17 -7.93 -1.02
C HIS A 95 -9.39 -7.03 -1.16
N LEU A 96 -9.57 -6.13 -0.20
CA LEU A 96 -10.57 -5.06 -0.28
C LEU A 96 -9.84 -3.75 -0.52
N LEU A 97 -9.93 -3.23 -1.73
CA LEU A 97 -9.43 -1.90 -2.07
C LEU A 97 -10.56 -0.89 -1.83
N VAL A 98 -10.27 0.12 -1.03
CA VAL A 98 -11.20 1.22 -0.77
C VAL A 98 -10.79 2.41 -1.64
N CYS A 99 -11.77 3.10 -2.22
CA CYS A 99 -11.53 4.27 -3.06
C CYS A 99 -10.94 5.41 -2.20
N PRO A 100 -9.69 5.86 -2.43
CA PRO A 100 -9.07 6.90 -1.60
C PRO A 100 -9.64 8.31 -1.85
N ASP A 101 -10.45 8.49 -2.91
CA ASP A 101 -11.12 9.75 -3.21
C ASP A 101 -12.40 9.95 -2.38
N GLU A 102 -12.93 8.89 -1.77
CA GLU A 102 -14.09 8.99 -0.88
C GLU A 102 -13.68 9.69 0.42
N PRO A 103 -14.38 10.74 0.89
CA PRO A 103 -13.94 11.53 2.04
C PRO A 103 -13.83 10.71 3.34
N ASP A 104 -14.63 9.64 3.46
CA ASP A 104 -14.73 8.81 4.65
C ASP A 104 -14.02 7.44 4.49
N HIS A 105 -13.04 7.32 3.57
CA HIS A 105 -12.36 6.03 3.32
C HIS A 105 -11.52 5.49 4.50
N GLU A 106 -11.27 6.31 5.52
CA GLU A 106 -10.58 5.92 6.76
C GLU A 106 -11.50 5.91 8.01
N ALA A 107 -12.81 6.11 7.81
CA ALA A 107 -13.78 6.31 8.90
C ALA A 107 -14.21 5.01 9.62
#